data_AF-A0A8T5GV56-F1
#
_entry.id   AF-A0A8T5GV56-F1
#
_cell.length_a   1.000
_cell.length_b   1.000
_cell.length_c   1.000
_cell.angle_alpha   90.00
_cell.angle_beta   90.00
_cell.angle_gamma   90.00
#
_symmetry.space_group_name_H-M   'P 1'
#
loop_
_entity.id
_entity.type
_entity.pdbx_description
1 polymer ?
#
loop_
_entity_poly.entity_id
_entity_poly.type
_entity_poly.pdbx_seq_one_letter_code
_entity_poly.pdbx_strand_id
1 'polypeptide(L)'
;MSTLGNLDSAQSREVEEQLFSTHRLQSTRHMPVPLPRQDFWAMVKQLLNTLDMEIQSMLMKGMTGMRLQNLQKRQANIRHIASELARKRTVAVVQHVASQSLRSSAAQGGGAHELPALDWQRHDPAEKAFFHAVQIAMDRFKMEVDWS
;
A
#
# COMPACT_ATOMS: atom_id res chain seq x y z
N MET A 1 -19.58 6.93 8.72
CA MET A 1 -18.47 5.97 8.91
C MET A 1 -19.08 4.58 8.97
N SER A 2 -18.96 3.79 7.89
CA SER A 2 -19.60 2.49 7.81
C SER A 2 -18.88 1.49 8.72
N THR A 3 -19.59 0.95 9.70
CA THR A 3 -19.16 -0.18 10.51
C THR A 3 -19.19 -1.43 9.64
N LEU A 4 -18.12 -1.67 8.87
CA LEU A 4 -17.91 -2.94 8.20
C LEU A 4 -17.82 -4.03 9.28
N GLY A 5 -18.81 -4.94 9.30
CA GLY A 5 -18.85 -6.08 10.25
C GLY A 5 -17.64 -7.00 10.09
N ASN A 6 -17.38 -7.89 11.04
CA ASN A 6 -16.23 -8.81 10.94
C ASN A 6 -16.23 -9.60 9.64
N LEU A 7 -15.03 -9.81 9.06
CA LEU A 7 -14.90 -10.64 7.86
C LEU A 7 -15.21 -12.10 8.19
N ASP A 8 -15.92 -12.78 7.30
CA ASP A 8 -16.04 -14.22 7.39
C ASP A 8 -14.71 -14.93 7.03
N SER A 9 -14.67 -16.26 7.16
CA SER A 9 -13.46 -17.04 6.89
C SER A 9 -13.03 -16.99 5.42
N ALA A 10 -13.97 -16.97 4.48
CA ALA A 10 -13.68 -16.94 3.05
C ALA A 10 -13.15 -15.56 2.64
N GLN A 11 -13.83 -14.49 3.07
CA GLN A 11 -13.41 -13.11 2.85
C GLN A 11 -12.04 -12.83 3.47
N SER A 12 -11.77 -13.35 4.67
CA SER A 12 -10.46 -13.19 5.33
C SER A 12 -9.32 -13.81 4.51
N ARG A 13 -9.55 -14.98 3.90
CA ARG A 13 -8.55 -15.64 3.04
C ARG A 13 -8.37 -14.89 1.73
N GLU A 14 -9.46 -14.45 1.11
CA GLU A 14 -9.42 -13.67 -0.12
C GLU A 14 -8.60 -12.38 0.05
N VAL A 15 -8.85 -11.63 1.12
CA VAL A 15 -8.10 -10.38 1.41
C VAL A 15 -6.63 -10.67 1.69
N GLU A 16 -6.30 -11.76 2.39
CA GLU A 16 -4.93 -12.18 2.63
C GLU A 16 -4.20 -12.56 1.32
N GLU A 17 -4.86 -13.31 0.44
CA GLU A 17 -4.32 -13.67 -0.88
C GLU A 17 -4.12 -12.44 -1.78
N GLN A 18 -5.06 -11.50 -1.77
CA GLN A 18 -4.94 -10.22 -2.45
C GLN A 18 -3.74 -9.41 -1.93
N LEU A 19 -3.53 -9.38 -0.60
CA LEU A 19 -2.37 -8.72 -0.01
C LEU A 19 -1.05 -9.35 -0.47
N PHE A 20 -0.94 -10.68 -0.39
CA PHE A 20 0.30 -11.38 -0.72
C PHE A 20 0.62 -11.32 -2.21
N SER A 21 -0.39 -11.48 -3.08
CA SER A 21 -0.22 -11.35 -4.52
C SER A 21 0.19 -9.93 -4.92
N THR A 22 -0.45 -8.90 -4.35
CA THR A 22 -0.10 -7.49 -4.59
C THR A 22 1.31 -7.18 -4.10
N HIS A 23 1.71 -7.68 -2.93
CA HIS A 23 3.08 -7.54 -2.42
C HIS A 23 4.12 -8.18 -3.34
N ARG A 24 3.84 -9.38 -3.86
CA ARG A 24 4.73 -10.05 -4.81
C ARG A 24 4.87 -9.25 -6.12
N LEU A 25 3.75 -8.75 -6.65
CA LEU A 25 3.75 -7.91 -7.85
C LEU A 25 4.51 -6.60 -7.64
N GLN A 26 4.30 -5.93 -6.50
CA GLN A 26 5.02 -4.68 -6.18
C GLN A 26 6.53 -4.91 -6.03
N SER A 27 6.95 -6.07 -5.52
CA SER A 27 8.35 -6.33 -5.22
C SER A 27 9.27 -6.33 -6.45
N THR A 28 8.72 -6.59 -7.64
CA THR A 28 9.47 -6.59 -8.92
C THR A 28 9.27 -5.32 -9.74
N ARG A 29 8.54 -4.32 -9.21
CA ARG A 29 8.13 -3.12 -9.96
C ARG A 29 8.63 -1.86 -9.25
N HIS A 30 9.20 -0.95 -10.04
CA HIS A 30 9.61 0.38 -9.60
C HIS A 30 8.47 1.42 -9.64
N MET A 31 7.30 1.02 -10.13
CA MET A 31 6.08 1.82 -10.10
C MET A 31 5.04 1.18 -9.18
N PRO A 32 4.17 1.97 -8.52
CA PRO A 32 3.04 1.45 -7.76
C PRO A 32 2.17 0.56 -8.65
N VAL A 33 1.98 -0.70 -8.27
CA VAL A 33 1.09 -1.60 -9.00
C VAL A 33 -0.38 -1.22 -8.74
N PRO A 34 -1.31 -1.44 -9.68
CA PRO A 34 -2.73 -1.24 -9.40
C PRO A 34 -3.18 -2.12 -8.22
N LEU A 35 -4.01 -1.56 -7.34
CA LEU A 35 -4.61 -2.33 -6.26
C LEU A 35 -5.75 -3.21 -6.82
N PRO A 36 -5.98 -4.40 -6.26
CA PRO A 36 -7.03 -5.30 -6.76
C PRO A 36 -8.44 -4.77 -6.51
N ARG A 37 -8.59 -3.78 -5.61
CA ARG A 37 -9.85 -3.17 -5.19
C ARG A 37 -9.61 -1.76 -4.64
N GLN A 38 -10.64 -0.91 -4.64
CA GLN A 38 -10.53 0.47 -4.17
C GLN A 38 -10.44 0.58 -2.65
N ASP A 39 -11.08 -0.33 -1.92
CA ASP A 39 -11.12 -0.40 -0.46
C ASP A 39 -10.03 -1.34 0.11
N PHE A 40 -8.95 -1.57 -0.65
CA PHE A 40 -7.92 -2.57 -0.33
C PHE A 40 -7.35 -2.40 1.07
N TRP A 41 -6.89 -1.19 1.42
CA TRP A 41 -6.31 -0.93 2.73
C TRP A 41 -7.35 -1.01 3.86
N ALA A 42 -8.60 -0.63 3.59
CA ALA A 42 -9.69 -0.80 4.55
C ALA A 42 -9.95 -2.28 4.85
N MET A 43 -9.93 -3.14 3.83
CA MET A 43 -10.08 -4.57 3.99
C MET A 43 -8.90 -5.23 4.70
N VAL A 44 -7.66 -4.83 4.40
CA VAL A 44 -6.47 -5.31 5.13
C VAL A 44 -6.57 -4.94 6.61
N LYS A 45 -7.02 -3.73 6.93
CA LYS A 45 -7.27 -3.29 8.32
C LYS A 45 -8.37 -4.14 8.98
N GLN A 46 -9.46 -4.41 8.27
CA GLN A 46 -10.57 -5.21 8.79
C GLN A 46 -10.16 -6.68 9.03
N LEU A 47 -9.31 -7.25 8.17
CA LEU A 47 -8.69 -8.56 8.37
C LEU A 47 -7.85 -8.59 9.65
N LEU A 48 -6.96 -7.61 9.84
CA LEU A 48 -6.15 -7.52 11.06
C LEU A 48 -7.01 -7.40 12.33
N ASN A 49 -8.04 -6.56 12.29
CA ASN A 49 -9.00 -6.42 13.40
C ASN A 49 -9.75 -7.72 13.69
N THR A 50 -10.18 -8.44 12.65
CA THR A 50 -10.86 -9.74 12.80
C THR A 50 -9.94 -10.75 13.49
N LEU A 51 -8.65 -10.79 13.10
CA LEU A 51 -7.65 -11.64 13.75
C LEU A 51 -7.38 -11.22 15.19
N ASP A 52 -7.29 -9.92 15.48
CA ASP A 52 -7.12 -9.40 16.84
C ASP A 52 -8.28 -9.85 17.74
N MET A 53 -9.52 -9.73 17.26
CA MET A 53 -10.70 -10.16 18.01
C MET A 53 -10.74 -11.68 18.22
N GLU A 54 -10.35 -12.48 17.22
CA GLU A 54 -10.30 -13.95 17.36
C GLU A 54 -9.22 -14.35 18.37
N ILE A 55 -8.03 -13.74 18.32
CA ILE A 55 -6.94 -13.95 19.29
C ILE A 55 -7.41 -13.60 20.70
N GLN A 56 -8.01 -12.42 20.89
CA GLN A 56 -8.53 -11.98 22.19
C GLN A 56 -9.63 -12.92 22.71
N SER A 57 -10.57 -13.31 21.84
CA SER A 57 -11.63 -14.27 22.18
C SER A 57 -11.05 -15.62 22.64
N MET A 58 -9.99 -16.09 21.98
CA MET A 58 -9.31 -17.32 22.37
C MET A 58 -8.64 -17.22 23.74
N LEU A 59 -7.94 -16.10 23.99
CA LEU A 59 -7.30 -15.82 25.27
C LEU A 59 -8.31 -15.73 26.42
N MET A 60 -9.43 -15.04 26.21
CA MET A 60 -10.52 -14.90 27.20
C MET A 60 -11.16 -16.25 27.56
N LYS A 61 -11.16 -17.21 26.62
CA LYS A 61 -11.62 -18.58 26.85
C LYS A 61 -10.54 -19.49 27.44
N GLY A 62 -9.37 -18.96 27.79
CA GLY A 62 -8.24 -19.72 28.35
C GLY A 62 -7.54 -20.65 27.35
N MET A 63 -7.77 -20.49 26.04
CA MET A 63 -7.13 -21.32 25.03
C MET A 63 -5.69 -20.85 24.78
N THR A 64 -4.70 -21.68 25.11
CA THR A 64 -3.26 -21.35 25.00
C THR A 64 -2.47 -22.32 24.11
N GLY A 65 -3.15 -23.16 23.34
CA GLY A 65 -2.51 -24.19 22.51
C GLY A 65 -2.00 -23.71 21.13
N MET A 66 -1.51 -24.67 20.34
CA MET A 66 -0.96 -24.48 18.98
C MET A 66 -1.85 -23.60 18.08
N ARG A 67 -3.18 -23.70 18.21
CA ARG A 67 -4.12 -22.90 17.43
C ARG A 67 -3.95 -21.39 17.66
N LEU A 68 -3.79 -20.95 18.91
CA LEU A 68 -3.55 -19.55 19.24
C LEU A 68 -2.21 -19.08 18.67
N GLN A 69 -1.16 -19.88 18.84
CA GLN A 69 0.18 -19.55 18.35
C GLN A 69 0.20 -19.42 16.82
N ASN A 70 -0.49 -20.30 16.10
CA ASN A 70 -0.64 -20.22 14.65
C ASN A 70 -1.37 -18.94 14.22
N LEU A 71 -2.43 -18.57 14.95
CA LEU A 71 -3.20 -17.36 14.66
C LEU A 71 -2.36 -16.09 14.90
N GLN A 72 -1.60 -16.03 15.99
CA GLN A 72 -0.66 -14.94 16.28
C GLN A 72 0.45 -14.84 15.22
N LYS A 73 1.04 -15.97 14.80
CA LYS A 73 2.03 -16.00 13.71
C LYS A 73 1.44 -15.48 12.40
N ARG A 74 0.23 -15.93 12.04
CA ARG A 74 -0.48 -15.46 10.84
C ARG A 74 -0.69 -13.96 10.88
N GLN A 75 -1.20 -13.43 11.99
CA GLN A 75 -1.39 -11.99 12.17
C GLN A 75 -0.08 -11.21 12.05
N ALA A 76 0.99 -11.65 12.71
CA ALA A 76 2.29 -11.00 12.64
C ALA A 76 2.83 -10.94 11.20
N ASN A 77 2.69 -12.05 10.46
CA ASN A 77 3.07 -12.11 9.06
C ASN A 77 2.26 -11.13 8.18
N ILE A 78 0.93 -11.08 8.36
CA ILE A 78 0.07 -10.15 7.62
C ILE A 78 0.45 -8.69 7.91
N ARG A 79 0.69 -8.33 9.18
CA ARG A 79 1.16 -6.97 9.56
C ARG A 79 2.49 -6.61 8.89
N HIS A 80 3.43 -7.56 8.88
CA HIS A 80 4.73 -7.38 8.25
C HIS A 80 4.59 -7.14 6.74
N ILE A 81 3.85 -8.00 6.03
CA ILE A 81 3.68 -7.88 4.58
C ILE A 81 2.91 -6.62 4.19
N ALA A 82 1.89 -6.23 4.96
CA ALA A 82 1.17 -4.97 4.75
C ALA A 82 2.10 -3.75 4.88
N SER A 83 2.95 -3.74 5.91
CA SER A 83 3.94 -2.66 6.13
C SER A 83 4.96 -2.60 4.99
N GLU A 84 5.49 -3.74 4.56
CA GLU A 84 6.45 -3.82 3.46
C GLU A 84 5.84 -3.40 2.12
N LEU A 85 4.60 -3.80 1.84
CA LEU A 85 3.87 -3.35 0.66
C LEU A 85 3.70 -1.83 0.69
N ALA A 86 3.19 -1.27 1.79
CA ALA A 86 3.01 0.18 1.93
C ALA A 86 4.32 0.93 1.72
N ARG A 87 5.40 0.50 2.38
CA ARG A 87 6.74 1.10 2.24
C ARG A 87 7.23 1.10 0.80
N LYS A 88 7.19 -0.06 0.12
CA LYS A 88 7.64 -0.19 -1.28
C LYS A 88 6.83 0.72 -2.21
N ARG A 89 5.52 0.81 -1.99
CA ARG A 89 4.63 1.67 -2.78
C ARG A 89 4.97 3.14 -2.57
N THR A 90 5.15 3.58 -1.32
CA THR A 90 5.57 4.95 -1.00
C THR A 90 6.89 5.31 -1.70
N VAL A 91 7.88 4.42 -1.65
CA VAL A 91 9.17 4.63 -2.35
C VAL A 91 8.95 4.76 -3.85
N ALA A 92 8.14 3.89 -4.46
CA ALA A 92 7.84 3.94 -5.88
C ALA A 92 7.11 5.24 -6.29
N VAL A 93 6.16 5.72 -5.47
CA VAL A 93 5.47 7.01 -5.67
C VAL A 93 6.48 8.16 -5.63
N VAL A 94 7.30 8.24 -4.59
CA VAL A 94 8.28 9.32 -4.42
C VAL A 94 9.31 9.31 -5.54
N GLN A 95 9.82 8.13 -5.90
CA GLN A 95 10.75 7.97 -7.01
C GLN A 95 10.13 8.45 -8.32
N HIS A 96 8.86 8.08 -8.59
CA HIS A 96 8.16 8.53 -9.79
C HIS A 96 8.01 10.06 -9.82
N VAL A 97 7.56 10.68 -8.73
CA VAL A 97 7.42 12.15 -8.65
C VAL A 97 8.76 12.85 -8.83
N ALA A 98 9.82 12.38 -8.17
CA ALA A 98 11.15 12.96 -8.29
C ALA A 98 11.68 12.85 -9.73
N SER A 99 11.58 11.65 -10.35
CA SER A 99 11.97 11.45 -11.75
C SER A 99 11.10 12.27 -12.72
N GLN A 100 9.83 12.49 -12.42
CA GLN A 100 8.98 13.35 -13.24
C GLN A 100 9.37 14.82 -13.13
N SER A 101 9.58 15.32 -11.90
CA SER A 101 9.71 16.76 -11.60
C SER A 101 11.09 17.33 -11.86
N LEU A 102 12.14 16.50 -11.73
CA LEU A 102 13.55 16.89 -11.93
C LEU A 102 14.04 16.69 -13.37
N ARG A 103 13.20 16.17 -14.28
CA ARG A 103 13.54 16.10 -15.71
C ARG A 103 13.67 17.53 -16.26
N SER A 104 14.86 17.86 -16.77
CA SER A 104 15.15 19.15 -17.38
C SER A 104 14.36 19.35 -18.67
N SER A 105 13.97 20.60 -18.94
CA SER A 105 13.29 21.01 -20.17
C SER A 105 14.10 20.70 -21.44
N ALA A 106 15.43 20.63 -21.35
CA ALA A 106 16.32 20.23 -22.44
C ALA A 106 16.13 18.77 -22.92
N ALA A 107 15.59 17.88 -22.08
CA ALA A 107 15.28 16.50 -22.46
C ALA A 107 13.95 16.35 -23.25
N GLN A 108 13.16 17.42 -23.34
CA GLN A 108 11.85 17.42 -24.03
C GLN A 108 11.97 17.51 -25.56
N GLY A 109 13.15 17.86 -26.08
CA GLY A 109 13.38 18.06 -27.52
C GLY A 109 13.79 16.83 -28.32
N GLY A 110 13.99 15.66 -27.70
CA GLY A 110 14.56 14.50 -28.38
C GLY A 110 14.10 13.17 -27.85
N GLY A 111 12.89 12.74 -28.24
CA GLY A 111 12.45 11.34 -28.23
C GLY A 111 12.48 10.59 -26.89
N ALA A 112 12.65 11.29 -25.76
CA ALA A 112 12.73 10.66 -24.45
C ALA A 112 11.36 10.11 -24.06
N HIS A 113 11.23 8.78 -24.08
CA HIS A 113 10.11 7.98 -23.56
C HIS A 113 9.44 8.72 -22.37
N GLU A 114 8.24 9.25 -22.59
CA GLU A 114 7.45 9.82 -21.50
C GLU A 114 7.29 8.73 -20.43
N LEU A 115 7.72 9.00 -19.19
CA LEU A 115 7.35 8.16 -18.06
C LEU A 115 5.82 8.04 -18.09
N PRO A 116 5.26 6.81 -18.18
CA PRO A 116 3.83 6.64 -18.27
C PRO A 116 3.14 7.35 -17.11
N ALA A 117 2.14 8.17 -17.42
CA ALA A 117 1.30 8.76 -16.40
C ALA A 117 0.72 7.64 -15.52
N LEU A 118 0.78 7.82 -14.20
CA LEU A 118 0.15 6.89 -13.28
C LEU A 118 -1.36 6.88 -13.52
N ASP A 119 -1.94 5.70 -13.79
CA ASP A 119 -3.38 5.52 -13.97
C ASP A 119 -4.09 5.56 -12.60
N TRP A 120 -4.29 6.76 -12.07
CA TRP A 120 -4.91 7.00 -10.77
C TRP A 120 -6.38 6.55 -10.66
N GLN A 121 -7.05 6.15 -11.74
CA GLN A 121 -8.42 5.64 -11.66
C GLN A 121 -8.52 4.31 -10.90
N ARG A 122 -7.39 3.61 -10.72
CA ARG A 122 -7.32 2.30 -10.04
C ARG A 122 -6.56 2.33 -8.70
N HIS A 123 -6.25 3.52 -8.18
CA HIS A 123 -5.50 3.69 -6.94
C HIS A 123 -6.39 4.16 -5.77
N ASP A 124 -5.94 3.87 -4.55
CA ASP A 124 -6.62 4.26 -3.31
C ASP A 124 -6.62 5.80 -3.15
N PRO A 125 -7.72 6.44 -2.69
CA PRO A 125 -7.78 7.89 -2.52
C PRO A 125 -6.69 8.48 -1.61
N ALA A 126 -6.24 7.74 -0.59
CA ALA A 126 -5.17 8.19 0.29
C ALA A 126 -3.81 8.18 -0.42
N GLU A 127 -3.56 7.22 -1.33
CA GLU A 127 -2.35 7.20 -2.15
C GLU A 127 -2.32 8.37 -3.14
N LYS A 128 -3.46 8.72 -3.72
CA LYS A 128 -3.60 9.91 -4.57
C LYS A 128 -3.30 11.19 -3.79
N ALA A 129 -3.84 11.33 -2.59
CA ALA A 129 -3.56 12.47 -1.72
C ALA A 129 -2.08 12.55 -1.34
N PHE A 130 -1.46 11.42 -1.02
CA PHE A 130 -0.02 11.33 -0.75
C PHE A 130 0.81 11.75 -1.97
N PHE A 131 0.49 11.26 -3.17
CA PHE A 131 1.16 11.67 -4.40
C PHE A 131 1.12 13.20 -4.61
N HIS A 132 -0.05 13.82 -4.47
CA HIS A 132 -0.17 15.27 -4.60
C HIS A 132 0.64 16.03 -3.54
N ALA A 133 0.70 15.53 -2.30
CA ALA A 133 1.54 16.12 -1.26
C ALA A 133 3.04 16.06 -1.62
N VAL A 134 3.50 14.94 -2.19
CA VAL A 134 4.89 14.79 -2.65
C VAL A 134 5.18 15.72 -3.83
N GLN A 135 4.24 15.91 -4.76
CA GLN A 135 4.38 16.88 -5.85
C GLN A 135 4.60 18.30 -5.33
N ILE A 136 3.75 18.76 -4.40
CA ILE A 136 3.87 20.10 -3.80
C ILE A 136 5.22 20.26 -3.07
N ALA A 137 5.66 19.23 -2.34
CA ALA A 137 6.95 19.24 -1.66
C ALA A 137 8.12 19.33 -2.65
N MET A 138 8.01 18.66 -3.80
CA MET A 138 9.02 18.68 -4.85
C MET A 138 9.09 20.04 -5.55
N ASP A 139 7.95 20.67 -5.84
CA ASP A 139 7.89 22.00 -6.44
C ASP A 139 8.53 23.03 -5.50
N ARG A 140 8.21 22.95 -4.20
CA ARG A 140 8.83 23.80 -3.18
C ARG A 140 10.34 23.58 -3.11
N PHE A 141 10.79 22.32 -3.10
CA PHE A 141 12.22 21.99 -3.10
C PHE A 141 12.93 22.62 -4.30
N LYS A 142 12.36 22.51 -5.51
CA LYS A 142 12.92 23.12 -6.72
C LYS A 142 13.07 24.63 -6.61
N MET A 143 12.07 25.32 -6.05
CA MET A 143 12.14 26.77 -5.83
C MET A 143 13.22 27.14 -4.82
N GLU A 144 13.35 26.41 -3.71
CA GLU A 144 14.31 26.73 -2.65
C GLU A 144 15.78 26.53 -3.06
N VAL A 145 16.05 25.66 -4.03
CA VAL A 145 17.41 25.39 -4.54
C VAL A 145 17.69 26.04 -5.89
N ASP A 146 16.82 26.95 -6.34
CA ASP A 146 16.90 27.61 -7.66
C ASP A 146 17.07 26.61 -8.82
N TRP A 147 16.32 25.49 -8.76
CA TRP A 147 16.33 24.45 -9.80
C TRP A 147 15.57 24.92 -11.04
N SER A 148 16.26 25.49 -12.02
CA SER A 148 15.76 25.89 -13.35
C SER A 148 15.84 24.76 -14.39
#